data_AF-E0FZ27-F1
#
_entry.id   AF-E0FZ27-F1
#
_cell.length_a   1.000
_cell.length_b   1.000
_cell.length_c   1.000
_cell.angle_alpha   90.00
_cell.angle_beta   90.00
_cell.angle_gamma   90.00
#
_symmetry.space_group_name_H-M   'P 1'
#
loop_
_entity.id
_entity.type
_entity.pdbx_description
1 polymer ?
#
loop_
_entity_poly.entity_id
_entity_poly.type
_entity_poly.pdbx_seq_one_letter_code
_entity_poly.pdbx_strand_id
1 'polypeptide(L)'
;MDLREIKDFSVHPSADDPVNLSVVLKHLYEKHPEIEVEVVDSRNFFFFLYLLKYNIKGGKTAWIMEGKKVFEGIPTIEQLEQILQAH
;
A
#
# COMPACT_ATOMS: atom_id res chain seq x y z
N MET A 1 29.04 -12.51 6.68
CA MET A 1 27.95 -11.54 6.56
C MET A 1 27.41 -11.34 7.97
N ASP A 2 27.72 -10.21 8.60
CA ASP A 2 27.43 -9.96 10.02
C ASP A 2 25.99 -9.44 10.16
N LEU A 3 25.15 -10.18 10.88
CA LEU A 3 23.71 -9.90 11.03
C LEU A 3 23.41 -8.75 12.01
N ARG A 4 24.45 -8.15 12.61
CA ARG A 4 24.34 -7.11 13.64
C ARG A 4 24.27 -5.68 13.08
N GLU A 5 24.37 -5.52 11.76
CA GLU A 5 24.22 -4.22 11.08
C GLU A 5 22.81 -3.98 10.50
N ILE A 6 21.81 -4.77 10.90
CA ILE A 6 20.40 -4.41 10.65
C ILE A 6 20.02 -3.31 11.66
N LYS A 7 20.62 -2.13 11.45
CA LYS A 7 20.29 -0.89 12.15
C LYS A 7 18.85 -0.54 11.84
N ASP A 8 18.09 -0.30 12.90
CA ASP A 8 16.87 0.51 12.91
C ASP A 8 15.99 0.36 11.66
N PHE A 9 15.32 -0.78 11.53
CA PHE A 9 13.95 -0.70 11.04
C PHE A 9 13.13 -0.02 12.14
N SER A 10 13.26 1.30 12.26
CA SER A 10 12.24 2.11 12.90
C SER A 10 10.98 1.86 12.08
N VAL A 11 10.17 0.91 12.54
CA VAL A 11 8.82 0.70 12.05
C VAL A 11 8.10 2.00 12.38
N HIS A 12 8.12 2.92 11.42
CA HIS A 12 7.29 4.10 11.52
C HIS A 12 5.87 3.56 11.66
N PRO A 13 5.15 3.87 12.76
CA PRO A 13 3.72 3.59 12.79
C PRO A 13 3.19 4.20 11.51
N SER A 14 2.49 3.39 10.70
CA SER A 14 2.03 3.77 9.37
C SER A 14 1.60 5.23 9.42
N ALA A 15 2.29 6.11 8.70
CA ALA A 15 2.03 7.56 8.76
C ALA A 15 0.63 7.91 8.23
N ASP A 16 -0.06 6.90 7.70
CA ASP A 16 -1.35 6.92 7.09
C ASP A 16 -2.46 6.71 8.14
N ASP A 17 -3.48 7.57 8.08
CA ASP A 17 -4.64 7.54 8.96
C ASP A 17 -5.54 6.31 8.68
N PRO A 18 -5.68 5.38 9.64
CA PRO A 18 -6.46 4.16 9.43
C PRO A 18 -7.94 4.44 9.12
N VAL A 19 -8.50 5.56 9.56
CA VAL A 19 -9.88 5.94 9.26
C VAL A 19 -10.01 6.23 7.77
N ASN A 20 -9.12 7.04 7.21
CA ASN A 20 -9.15 7.37 5.78
C ASN A 20 -8.91 6.13 4.90
N LEU A 21 -8.02 5.22 5.31
CA LEU A 21 -7.82 3.97 4.59
C LEU A 21 -9.11 3.14 4.56
N SER A 22 -9.81 3.04 5.69
CA SER A 22 -11.08 2.30 5.76
C SER A 22 -12.17 2.88 4.85
N VAL A 23 -12.20 4.21 4.70
CA VAL A 23 -13.16 4.90 3.82
C VAL A 23 -12.87 4.55 2.35
N VAL A 24 -11.60 4.59 1.94
CA VAL A 24 -11.17 4.23 0.58
C VAL A 24 -11.49 2.77 0.27
N LEU A 25 -11.14 1.85 1.17
CA LEU A 25 -11.41 0.41 0.98
C LEU A 25 -12.90 0.11 0.92
N LYS A 26 -13.71 0.76 1.76
CA LYS A 26 -15.17 0.62 1.73
C LYS A 26 -15.74 1.12 0.41
N HIS A 27 -15.28 2.28 -0.06
CA HIS A 27 -15.73 2.83 -1.35
C HIS A 27 -15.40 1.90 -2.52
N LEU A 28 -14.19 1.33 -2.55
CA LEU A 28 -13.81 0.31 -3.54
C LEU A 28 -14.77 -0.88 -3.51
N TYR A 29 -15.01 -1.44 -2.32
CA TYR A 29 -15.89 -2.60 -2.15
C TYR A 29 -17.34 -2.33 -2.58
N GLU A 30 -17.87 -1.13 -2.32
CA GLU A 30 -19.25 -0.76 -2.66
C GLU A 30 -19.45 -0.36 -4.11
N LYS A 31 -18.45 0.26 -4.75
CA LYS A 31 -18.58 0.86 -6.09
C LYS A 31 -17.93 0.07 -7.20
N HIS A 32 -16.88 -0.69 -6.88
CA HIS A 32 -16.09 -1.47 -7.83
C HIS A 32 -15.96 -2.92 -7.32
N PRO A 33 -17.08 -3.65 -7.11
CA PRO A 33 -17.06 -5.02 -6.58
C PRO A 33 -16.32 -6.03 -7.47
N GLU A 34 -16.08 -5.68 -8.73
CA GLU A 34 -15.27 -6.45 -9.68
C GLU A 34 -13.76 -6.37 -9.40
N ILE A 35 -13.30 -5.42 -8.59
CA ILE A 35 -11.90 -5.25 -8.25
C ILE A 35 -11.56 -6.11 -7.02
N GLU A 36 -10.66 -7.08 -7.21
CA GLU A 36 -10.10 -7.85 -6.11
C GLU A 36 -9.02 -7.04 -5.38
N VAL A 37 -9.20 -6.85 -4.07
CA VAL A 37 -8.28 -6.09 -3.22
C VAL A 37 -7.56 -7.03 -2.26
N GLU A 38 -6.22 -7.11 -2.39
CA GLU A 38 -5.35 -7.82 -1.46
C GLU A 38 -4.61 -6.83 -0.55
N VAL A 39 -4.67 -7.04 0.77
CA VAL A 39 -3.92 -6.24 1.75
C VAL A 39 -2.70 -7.03 2.22
N VAL A 40 -1.51 -6.51 1.95
CA VAL A 40 -0.25 -7.10 2.39
C VAL A 40 0.25 -6.37 3.64
N ASP A 41 0.26 -7.08 4.77
CA ASP A 41 0.76 -6.54 6.04
C ASP A 41 2.29 -6.48 6.06
N SER A 42 2.85 -5.36 6.54
CA SER A 42 4.30 -5.16 6.63
C SER A 42 5.01 -6.11 7.61
N ARG A 43 4.26 -6.75 8.51
CA ARG A 43 4.75 -7.77 9.42
C ARG A 43 4.90 -9.14 8.76
N ASN A 44 4.41 -9.32 7.52
CA ASN A 44 4.62 -10.54 6.77
C ASN A 44 6.13 -10.70 6.48
N PHE A 45 6.68 -11.88 6.77
CA PHE A 45 8.09 -12.18 6.53
C PHE A 45 8.51 -11.91 5.08
N PHE A 46 7.63 -12.12 4.09
CA PHE A 46 7.93 -11.90 2.68
C PHE A 46 7.67 -10.47 2.20
N PHE A 47 7.26 -9.54 3.08
CA PHE A 47 6.95 -8.15 2.71
C PHE A 47 8.12 -7.44 2.01
N PHE A 48 9.36 -7.74 2.41
CA PHE A 48 10.55 -7.15 1.78
C PHE A 48 10.65 -7.46 0.27
N LEU A 49 10.10 -8.59 -0.19
CA LEU A 49 10.05 -8.91 -1.62
C LEU A 49 9.13 -7.94 -2.37
N TYR A 50 8.01 -7.54 -1.77
CA TYR A 50 7.08 -6.55 -2.34
C TYR A 50 7.72 -5.16 -2.39
N LEU A 51 8.46 -4.78 -1.35
CA LEU A 51 9.20 -3.52 -1.32
C LEU A 51 10.18 -3.42 -2.49
N LEU A 52 10.96 -4.47 -2.73
CA LEU A 52 11.92 -4.53 -3.84
C LEU A 52 11.22 -4.59 -5.20
N LYS A 53 10.22 -5.47 -5.35
CA LYS A 53 9.51 -5.68 -6.62
C LYS A 53 8.84 -4.40 -7.13
N TYR A 54 8.24 -3.62 -6.23
CA TYR A 54 7.46 -2.45 -6.59
C TYR A 54 8.15 -1.11 -6.24
N ASN A 55 9.41 -1.16 -5.82
CA ASN A 55 10.22 0.01 -5.44
C ASN A 55 9.46 0.94 -4.47
N ILE A 56 8.90 0.37 -3.40
CA ILE A 56 8.10 1.08 -2.39
C ILE A 56 9.05 1.75 -1.40
N LYS A 57 8.90 3.06 -1.22
CA LYS A 57 9.62 3.78 -0.16
C LYS A 57 8.93 3.50 1.17
N GLY A 58 9.68 3.05 2.17
CA GLY A 58 9.14 2.71 3.49
C GLY A 58 8.42 3.89 4.16
N GLY A 59 7.44 3.57 5.01
CA GLY A 59 6.72 4.54 5.84
C GLY A 59 5.36 5.02 5.30
N LYS A 60 4.97 4.62 4.09
CA LYS A 60 3.64 4.87 3.51
C LYS A 60 3.04 3.61 2.89
N THR A 61 1.73 3.55 2.86
CA THR A 61 0.92 2.56 2.12
C THR A 61 1.19 2.73 0.64
N ALA A 62 1.32 1.62 -0.08
CA ALA A 62 1.48 1.64 -1.53
C ALA A 62 0.34 0.88 -2.18
N TRP A 63 -0.21 1.46 -3.25
CA TRP A 63 -1.28 0.86 -4.03
C TRP A 63 -0.69 0.29 -5.31
N ILE A 64 -0.89 -1.00 -5.52
CA ILE A 64 -0.40 -1.73 -6.69
C ILE A 64 -1.61 -2.21 -7.48
N MET A 65 -1.64 -1.90 -8.78
CA MET A 65 -2.67 -2.37 -9.70
C MET A 65 -1.98 -2.98 -10.91
N GLU A 66 -2.41 -4.19 -11.30
CA GLU A 66 -1.81 -4.96 -12.41
C GLU A 66 -0.28 -5.06 -12.36
N GLY A 67 0.28 -5.19 -11.15
CA GLY A 67 1.72 -5.30 -10.95
C GLY A 67 2.50 -3.99 -11.10
N LYS A 68 1.83 -2.84 -11.17
CA LYS A 68 2.44 -1.51 -11.19
C LYS A 68 2.04 -0.71 -9.95
N LYS A 69 3.00 0.01 -9.36
CA LYS A 69 2.71 0.97 -8.29
C LYS A 69 2.00 2.18 -8.88
N VAL A 70 0.74 2.39 -8.49
CA VAL A 70 -0.11 3.47 -9.02
C VAL A 70 -0.25 4.64 -8.04
N PHE A 71 -0.03 4.41 -6.74
CA PHE A 71 -0.11 5.47 -5.73
C PHE A 71 0.72 5.17 -4.47
N GLU A 72 1.15 6.21 -3.75
CA GLU A 72 1.79 6.14 -2.43
C GLU A 72 1.07 7.05 -1.42
N GLY A 73 0.71 6.51 -0.26
CA GLY A 73 -0.15 7.12 0.76
C GLY A 73 -1.60 6.63 0.66
N ILE A 74 -2.54 7.29 1.36
CA ILE A 74 -3.98 7.05 1.20
C ILE A 74 -4.54 8.05 0.17
N PRO A 75 -5.10 7.59 -0.97
CA PRO A 75 -5.71 8.49 -1.94
C PRO A 75 -7.02 9.07 -1.40
N THR A 76 -7.40 10.26 -1.86
CA THR A 76 -8.80 10.70 -1.73
C THR A 76 -9.70 9.87 -2.65
N ILE A 77 -11.01 9.87 -2.41
CA ILE A 77 -11.96 9.17 -3.29
C ILE A 77 -11.84 9.68 -4.74
N GLU A 78 -11.68 10.98 -4.95
CA GLU A 78 -11.50 11.57 -6.29
C GLU A 78 -10.21 11.07 -6.97
N GLN A 79 -9.10 10.99 -6.22
CA GLN A 79 -7.84 10.46 -6.74
C GLN A 79 -7.94 8.97 -7.04
N LEU A 80 -8.63 8.21 -6.18
CA LEU A 80 -8.89 6.79 -6.40
C LEU A 80 -9.62 6.59 -7.74
N GLU A 81 -10.73 7.29 -7.98
CA GLU A 81 -11.50 7.17 -9.22
C GLU A 81 -10.67 7.54 -10.45
N GLN A 82 -9.81 8.57 -10.36
CA GLN A 82 -8.89 8.93 -11.44
C GLN A 82 -7.88 7.81 -11.74
N ILE A 83 -7.35 7.15 -10.70
CA ILE A 83 -6.42 6.03 -10.86
C ILE A 83 -7.11 4.86 -11.56
N LEU A 84 -8.34 4.55 -11.15
CA LEU A 84 -9.15 3.46 -11.72
C LEU A 84 -9.55 3.73 -13.17
N GLN A 85 -9.87 4.97 -13.54
CA GLN A 85 -10.19 5.32 -14.93
C GLN A 85 -8.99 5.32 -15.87
N ALA A 86 -7.79 5.49 -15.34
CA ALA A 86 -6.56 5.53 -16.11
C ALA A 86 -6.04 4.14 -16.52
N HIS A 87 -6.66 3.07 -16.02
CA HIS A 87 -6.28 1.67 -16.25
C HIS A 87 -7.51 0.87 -16.70
#